data_AF-A0A554KVA1-F1
#
_entry.id   AF-A0A554KVA1-F1
#
_cell.length_a   1.000
_cell.length_b   1.000
_cell.length_c   1.000
_cell.angle_alpha   90.00
_cell.angle_beta   90.00
_cell.angle_gamma   90.00
#
_symmetry.space_group_name_H-M   'P 1'
#
loop_
_entity.id
_entity.type
_entity.pdbx_description
1 polymer ?
#
loop_
_entity_poly.entity_id
_entity_poly.type
_entity_poly.pdbx_seq_one_letter_code
_entity_poly.pdbx_strand_id
1 'polypeptide(L)'
;MKYQTPQFIDIEDRLFGPLTVKQFVYLVGGAGLSFIAYRFLTFFIAILVIAPVVALSLALAFWKINGKPFVFVLESAIRYYFSEKLYLWRKIPKVASSATHREGERATTLEFPKLTEGKLRDLTWTLDISHTTTRK
;
A
#
# COMPACT_ATOMS: atom_id res chain seq x y z
N MET A 1 2.47 -33.49 18.58
CA MET A 1 3.12 -32.54 19.50
C MET A 1 2.81 -31.13 19.00
N LYS A 2 2.24 -30.24 19.83
CA LYS A 2 2.01 -28.83 19.46
C LYS A 2 3.24 -28.04 19.92
N TYR A 3 3.97 -27.43 18.99
CA TYR A 3 5.10 -26.57 19.31
C TYR A 3 4.58 -25.20 19.75
N GLN A 4 5.05 -24.71 20.90
CA GLN A 4 4.84 -23.31 21.28
C GLN A 4 5.81 -22.46 20.47
N THR A 5 5.27 -21.65 19.57
CA THR A 5 6.06 -20.66 18.85
C THR A 5 6.36 -19.48 19.79
N PRO A 6 7.63 -19.06 19.91
CA PRO A 6 7.98 -17.86 20.66
C PRO A 6 7.24 -16.65 20.09
N GLN A 7 6.63 -15.84 20.97
CA GLN A 7 5.74 -14.74 20.59
C GLN A 7 6.47 -13.47 20.11
N PHE A 8 7.80 -13.41 20.25
CA PHE A 8 8.59 -12.20 19.99
C PHE A 8 9.56 -12.33 18.81
N ILE A 9 9.34 -13.26 17.88
CA ILE A 9 10.21 -13.41 16.70
C ILE A 9 10.12 -12.23 15.73
N ASP A 10 9.00 -11.50 15.75
CA ASP A 10 8.72 -10.39 14.82
C ASP A 10 9.25 -9.04 15.33
N ILE A 11 9.68 -8.97 16.59
CA ILE A 11 10.23 -7.74 17.19
C ILE A 11 11.73 -7.77 17.00
N GLU A 12 12.23 -6.73 16.33
CA GLU A 12 13.67 -6.59 16.07
C GLU A 12 14.45 -6.33 17.36
N ASP A 13 15.59 -7.01 17.51
CA ASP A 13 16.44 -6.89 18.70
C ASP A 13 16.96 -5.45 18.87
N ARG A 14 16.78 -4.93 20.09
CA ARG A 14 17.29 -3.63 20.50
C ARG A 14 18.63 -3.82 21.18
N LEU A 15 19.70 -3.69 20.40
CA LEU A 15 21.07 -3.91 20.89
C LEU A 15 21.63 -2.68 21.62
N PHE A 16 21.24 -1.47 21.22
CA PHE A 16 21.76 -0.21 21.75
C PHE A 16 20.66 0.56 22.48
N GLY A 17 20.32 0.12 23.69
CA GLY A 17 19.28 0.73 24.51
C GLY A 17 17.91 0.68 23.82
N PRO A 18 17.28 1.82 23.47
CA PRO A 18 15.99 1.82 22.77
C PRO A 18 16.10 1.57 21.26
N LEU A 19 17.30 1.57 20.67
CA LEU A 19 17.51 1.52 19.23
C LEU A 19 17.70 0.09 18.72
N THR A 20 17.05 -0.23 17.59
CA THR A 20 17.38 -1.43 16.81
C THR A 20 18.70 -1.23 16.06
N VAL A 21 19.34 -2.33 15.66
CA VAL A 21 20.60 -2.27 14.89
C VAL A 21 20.44 -1.44 13.62
N LYS A 22 19.30 -1.56 12.92
CA LYS A 22 19.02 -0.77 11.70
C LYS A 22 18.94 0.71 12.00
N GLN A 23 18.24 1.11 13.06
CA GLN A 23 18.11 2.50 13.47
C GLN A 23 19.48 3.11 13.84
N PHE A 24 20.31 2.34 14.56
CA PHE A 24 21.66 2.74 14.88
C PHE A 24 22.49 2.98 13.60
N VAL A 25 22.45 2.06 12.64
CA VAL A 25 23.16 2.21 11.36
C VAL A 25 22.69 3.45 10.60
N TYR A 26 21.38 3.76 10.57
CA TYR A 26 20.88 4.98 9.92
C TYR A 26 21.37 6.26 10.57
N LEU A 27 21.44 6.30 11.90
CA LEU A 27 21.93 7.47 12.65
C LEU A 27 23.43 7.65 12.49
N VAL A 28 24.23 6.58 12.62
CA VAL A 28 25.68 6.64 12.43
C VAL A 28 26.02 6.96 10.98
N GLY A 29 25.32 6.35 10.02
CA GLY A 29 25.49 6.65 8.60
C GLY A 29 25.13 8.10 8.27
N GLY A 30 24.03 8.62 8.82
CA GLY A 30 23.64 10.03 8.68
C GLY A 30 24.66 10.98 9.29
N ALA A 31 25.08 10.73 10.53
CA ALA A 31 26.09 11.53 11.22
C ALA A 31 27.44 11.50 10.50
N GLY A 32 27.86 10.32 10.03
CA GLY A 32 29.08 10.15 9.24
C GLY A 32 29.03 10.93 7.92
N LEU A 33 27.92 10.82 7.18
CA LEU A 33 27.73 11.57 5.94
C LEU A 33 27.71 13.09 6.18
N SER A 34 27.05 13.53 7.25
CA SER A 34 27.03 14.95 7.64
C SER A 34 28.42 15.46 8.02
N PHE A 35 29.22 14.66 8.73
CA PHE A 35 30.59 15.01 9.08
C PHE A 35 31.49 15.12 7.84
N ILE A 36 31.35 14.18 6.89
CA ILE A 36 32.05 14.25 5.60
C ILE A 36 31.65 15.52 4.86
N ALA A 37 30.35 15.80 4.73
CA ALA A 37 29.87 17.02 4.07
C ALA A 37 30.44 18.29 4.73
N TYR A 38 30.44 18.37 6.06
CA TYR A 38 31.03 19.49 6.80
C TYR A 38 32.53 19.66 6.56
N ARG A 39 33.26 18.55 6.41
CA ARG A 39 34.72 18.56 6.24
C ARG A 39 35.19 18.97 4.85
N PHE A 40 34.39 18.69 3.82
CA PHE A 40 34.75 18.90 2.41
C PHE A 40 34.06 20.10 1.75
N LEU A 41 32.90 20.54 2.24
CA LEU A 41 32.15 21.66 1.65
C LEU A 41 32.33 22.96 2.45
N THR A 42 32.18 24.09 1.78
CA THR A 42 32.07 25.41 2.43
C THR A 42 30.84 25.45 3.34
N PHE A 43 30.95 26.12 4.49
CA PHE A 43 29.94 26.14 5.57
C PHE A 43 28.48 26.27 5.10
N PHE A 44 28.18 27.22 4.20
CA PHE A 44 26.83 27.43 3.68
C PHE A 44 26.29 26.23 2.88
N ILE A 45 27.13 25.67 1.99
CA ILE A 45 26.77 24.51 1.16
C ILE A 45 26.68 23.26 2.04
N ALA A 46 27.59 23.13 3.02
CA ALA A 46 27.58 22.04 3.99
C ALA A 46 26.25 22.01 4.75
N ILE A 47 25.79 23.13 5.31
CA ILE A 47 24.50 23.20 6.01
C ILE A 47 23.33 22.82 5.11
N LEU A 48 23.32 23.30 3.87
CA LEU A 48 22.27 23.00 2.90
C LEU A 48 22.17 21.50 2.61
N VAL A 49 23.29 20.78 2.61
CA VAL A 49 23.35 19.32 2.39
C VAL A 49 23.11 18.54 3.67
N ILE A 50 23.64 19.00 4.80
CA ILE A 50 23.51 18.34 6.10
C ILE A 50 22.07 18.35 6.58
N ALA A 51 21.34 19.45 6.40
CA ALA A 51 19.95 19.58 6.83
C ALA A 51 19.04 18.45 6.29
N PRO A 52 18.95 18.20 4.97
CA PRO A 52 18.14 17.09 4.44
C PRO A 52 18.70 15.72 4.82
N VAL A 53 20.04 15.55 4.94
CA VAL A 53 20.65 14.28 5.35
C VAL A 53 20.25 13.90 6.78
N VAL A 54 20.34 14.85 7.71
CA VAL A 54 19.95 14.64 9.11
C VAL A 54 18.45 14.39 9.21
N ALA A 55 17.64 15.18 8.49
CA ALA A 55 16.19 14.99 8.45
C ALA A 55 15.80 13.59 7.94
N LEU A 56 16.46 13.13 6.87
CA LEU A 56 16.21 11.81 6.28
C LEU A 56 16.70 10.67 7.19
N SER A 57 17.85 10.82 7.84
CA SER A 57 18.36 9.85 8.82
C SER A 57 17.42 9.69 10.02
N LEU A 58 16.93 10.81 10.57
CA LEU A 58 15.95 10.80 11.66
C LEU A 58 14.61 10.18 11.22
N ALA A 59 14.15 10.51 10.01
CA ALA A 59 12.94 9.92 9.45
C ALA A 59 13.07 8.40 9.29
N LEU A 60 14.21 7.90 8.77
CA LEU A 60 14.47 6.46 8.65
C LEU A 60 14.52 5.75 10.00
N ALA A 61 15.07 6.40 11.03
CA ALA A 61 15.20 5.80 12.35
C ALA A 61 13.87 5.77 13.14
N PHE A 62 13.12 6.88 13.16
CA PHE A 62 12.01 7.05 14.10
C PHE A 62 10.63 7.17 13.45
N TRP A 63 10.56 7.56 12.18
CA TRP A 63 9.27 7.82 11.55
C TRP A 63 8.58 6.52 11.16
N LYS A 64 7.29 6.44 11.47
CA LYS A 64 6.43 5.31 11.11
C LYS A 64 5.17 5.83 10.43
N ILE A 65 4.83 5.24 9.29
CA ILE A 65 3.63 5.57 8.51
C ILE A 65 2.73 4.35 8.54
N ASN A 66 1.49 4.52 9.01
CA ASN A 66 0.49 3.44 9.08
C ASN A 66 1.02 2.18 9.81
N GLY A 67 1.76 2.39 10.91
CA GLY A 67 2.35 1.31 11.71
C GLY A 67 3.60 0.64 11.09
N LYS A 68 4.01 1.02 9.87
CA LYS A 68 5.20 0.49 9.20
C LYS A 68 6.40 1.44 9.33
N PRO A 69 7.63 0.92 9.51
CA PRO A 69 8.84 1.72 9.45
C PRO A 69 8.95 2.50 8.12
N PHE A 70 9.42 3.76 8.19
CA PHE A 70 9.57 4.64 7.03
C PHE A 70 10.43 4.03 5.91
N VAL A 71 11.40 3.18 6.26
CA VAL A 71 12.26 2.45 5.30
C VAL A 71 11.44 1.77 4.20
N PHE A 72 10.35 1.08 4.55
CA PHE A 72 9.52 0.38 3.56
C PHE A 72 8.76 1.34 2.64
N VAL A 73 8.37 2.50 3.16
CA VAL A 73 7.70 3.54 2.37
C VAL A 73 8.70 4.15 1.41
N LEU A 74 9.92 4.44 1.87
CA LEU A 74 10.98 4.98 1.03
C LEU A 74 11.39 3.99 -0.07
N GLU A 75 11.56 2.71 0.27
CA GLU A 75 11.83 1.64 -0.69
C GLU A 75 10.73 1.55 -1.74
N SER A 76 9.46 1.56 -1.30
CA SER A 76 8.31 1.53 -2.22
C SER A 76 8.24 2.77 -3.11
N ALA A 77 8.58 3.95 -2.57
CA ALA A 77 8.60 5.20 -3.33
C ALA A 77 9.69 5.19 -4.40
N ILE A 78 10.91 4.76 -4.04
CA ILE A 78 12.03 4.59 -4.97
C ILE A 78 11.64 3.58 -6.05
N ARG A 79 11.16 2.40 -5.66
CA ARG A 79 10.74 1.36 -6.59
C ARG A 79 9.65 1.85 -7.52
N TYR A 80 8.63 2.55 -7.01
CA TYR A 80 7.54 3.11 -7.83
C TYR A 80 8.03 4.16 -8.83
N TYR A 81 9.01 4.97 -8.45
CA TYR A 81 9.58 6.00 -9.33
C TYR A 81 10.38 5.39 -10.49
N PHE A 82 11.17 4.35 -10.21
CA PHE A 82 12.01 3.68 -11.21
C PHE A 82 11.32 2.51 -11.94
N SER A 83 10.15 2.06 -11.48
CA SER A 83 9.44 0.96 -12.13
C SER A 83 8.71 1.41 -13.40
N GLU A 84 8.75 0.56 -14.41
CA GLU A 84 7.98 0.73 -15.63
C GLU A 84 6.48 0.62 -15.34
N LYS A 85 5.71 1.61 -15.81
CA LYS A 85 4.27 1.70 -15.58
C LYS A 85 3.48 0.98 -16.68
N LEU A 86 3.77 -0.31 -16.88
CA LEU A 86 3.07 -1.11 -17.88
C LEU A 86 1.72 -1.59 -17.32
N TYR A 87 0.68 -0.80 -17.55
CA TYR A 87 -0.69 -1.17 -17.21
C TYR A 87 -1.28 -2.09 -18.28
N LEU A 88 -0.99 -3.38 -18.19
CA LEU A 88 -1.66 -4.39 -19.01
C LEU A 88 -3.01 -4.74 -18.40
N TRP A 89 -4.08 -4.38 -19.09
CA TRP A 89 -5.40 -4.92 -18.78
C TRP A 89 -5.43 -6.42 -19.07
N ARG A 90 -5.37 -7.23 -18.02
CA ARG A 90 -5.67 -8.65 -18.11
C ARG A 90 -7.14 -8.86 -17.79
N LYS A 91 -7.92 -9.19 -18.81
CA LYS A 91 -9.28 -9.71 -18.64
C LYS A 91 -9.17 -11.08 -17.99
N ILE A 92 -9.12 -11.11 -16.66
CA ILE A 92 -9.18 -12.36 -15.90
C ILE A 92 -10.58 -12.91 -16.17
N PRO A 93 -10.74 -14.06 -16.85
CA PRO A 93 -12.04 -14.68 -16.94
C PRO A 93 -12.49 -14.93 -15.50
N LYS A 94 -13.71 -14.47 -15.15
CA LYS A 94 -14.34 -14.88 -13.91
C LYS A 94 -14.45 -16.39 -13.96
N VAL A 95 -13.47 -17.09 -13.41
CA VAL A 95 -13.64 -18.47 -13.02
C VAL A 95 -14.79 -18.38 -12.04
N ALA A 96 -15.93 -18.96 -12.41
CA ALA A 96 -17.01 -19.16 -11.47
C ALA A 96 -16.35 -19.91 -10.32
N SER A 97 -16.03 -19.19 -9.24
CA SER A 97 -15.66 -19.80 -7.99
C SER A 97 -16.90 -20.60 -7.65
N SER A 98 -16.85 -21.90 -7.92
CA SER A 98 -17.74 -22.86 -7.32
C SER A 98 -17.47 -22.72 -5.83
N ALA A 99 -18.17 -21.77 -5.23
CA ALA A 99 -18.26 -21.59 -3.82
C ALA A 99 -18.71 -22.95 -3.30
N THR A 100 -17.75 -23.70 -2.77
CA THR A 100 -18.03 -24.66 -1.71
C THR A 100 -18.79 -23.84 -0.68
N HIS A 101 -20.11 -24.02 -0.67
CA HIS A 101 -21.04 -23.40 0.26
C HIS A 101 -20.50 -23.68 1.65
N ARG A 102 -19.85 -22.69 2.26
CA ARG A 102 -19.66 -22.66 3.71
C ARG A 102 -20.99 -22.18 4.24
N GLU A 103 -21.81 -23.15 4.61
CA GLU A 103 -23.05 -22.98 5.33
C GLU A 103 -22.73 -22.29 6.66
N GLY A 104 -23.05 -20.99 6.76
CA GLY A 104 -22.73 -20.24 7.96
C GLY A 104 -22.71 -18.73 7.84
N GLU A 105 -23.63 -18.09 7.10
CA GLU A 105 -24.04 -16.73 7.45
C GLU A 105 -25.42 -16.43 6.86
N ARG A 106 -26.37 -16.14 7.75
CA ARG A 106 -27.74 -15.74 7.43
C ARG A 106 -27.70 -14.40 6.70
N ALA A 107 -27.62 -14.45 5.38
CA ALA A 107 -27.99 -13.33 4.55
C ALA A 107 -29.50 -13.12 4.68
N THR A 108 -29.91 -11.98 5.23
CA THR A 108 -31.25 -11.45 5.07
C THR A 108 -31.54 -11.43 3.58
N THR A 109 -32.37 -12.35 3.11
CA THR A 109 -32.81 -12.40 1.72
C THR A 109 -33.64 -11.15 1.45
N LEU A 110 -33.01 -10.09 0.97
CA LEU A 110 -33.71 -9.09 0.17
C LEU A 110 -34.14 -9.84 -1.09
N GLU A 111 -35.38 -10.32 -1.09
CA GLU A 111 -36.00 -10.92 -2.27
C GLU A 111 -36.10 -9.86 -3.36
N PHE A 112 -35.09 -9.79 -4.22
CA PHE A 112 -35.26 -9.14 -5.49
C PHE A 112 -36.22 -10.00 -6.31
N PRO A 113 -37.31 -9.43 -6.87
CA PRO A 113 -38.17 -10.18 -7.75
C PRO A 113 -37.31 -10.72 -8.89
N LYS A 114 -37.35 -12.04 -9.14
CA LYS A 114 -36.68 -12.66 -10.29
C LYS A 114 -37.21 -11.97 -11.55
N LEU A 115 -36.42 -11.05 -12.09
CA LEU A 115 -36.70 -10.40 -13.36
C LEU A 115 -36.53 -11.48 -14.43
N THR A 116 -37.64 -12.06 -14.87
CA THR A 116 -37.65 -13.02 -15.98
C THR A 116 -37.15 -12.31 -17.24
N GLU A 117 -36.40 -13.00 -18.11
CA GLU A 117 -35.86 -12.43 -19.36
C GLU A 117 -36.93 -11.71 -20.19
N GLY A 118 -38.18 -12.20 -20.17
CA GLY A 118 -39.33 -11.53 -20.80
C GLY A 118 -39.56 -10.10 -20.29
N LYS A 119 -39.54 -9.89 -18.97
CA LYS A 119 -39.74 -8.55 -18.36
C LYS A 119 -38.62 -7.58 -18.75
N LEU A 120 -37.37 -8.06 -18.78
CA LEU A 120 -36.22 -7.25 -19.20
C LEU A 120 -36.32 -6.85 -20.68
N ARG A 121 -36.83 -7.75 -21.53
CA ARG A 121 -37.05 -7.48 -22.96
C ARG A 121 -38.17 -6.48 -23.20
N ASP A 122 -39.26 -6.57 -22.45
CA ASP A 122 -40.38 -5.62 -22.51
C ASP A 122 -39.95 -4.21 -22.05
N LEU A 123 -39.15 -4.13 -20.97
CA LEU A 123 -38.56 -2.86 -20.51
C LEU A 123 -37.65 -2.23 -21.56
N THR A 124 -36.82 -3.05 -22.22
CA THR A 124 -35.92 -2.59 -23.29
C THR A 124 -36.70 -2.07 -24.49
N TRP A 125 -37.73 -2.81 -24.91
CA TRP A 125 -38.60 -2.43 -26.03
C TRP A 125 -39.38 -1.13 -25.75
N THR A 126 -39.89 -0.98 -24.53
CA THR A 126 -40.61 0.23 -24.11
C THR A 126 -39.69 1.46 -24.11
N LEU A 127 -38.45 1.31 -23.63
CA LEU A 127 -37.46 2.38 -23.66
C LEU A 127 -37.14 2.78 -25.11
N ASP A 128 -36.88 1.81 -25.98
CA ASP A 128 -36.52 2.06 -27.38
C ASP A 128 -37.63 2.82 -28.13
N ILE A 129 -38.90 2.47 -27.89
CA ILE A 129 -40.05 3.13 -28.52
C ILE A 129 -40.32 4.53 -27.97
N SER A 130 -40.03 4.77 -26.69
CA SER A 130 -40.18 6.10 -26.11
C SER A 130 -39.22 7.12 -26.73
N HIS A 131 -38.01 6.69 -27.12
CA HIS A 131 -37.01 7.57 -27.73
C HIS A 131 -37.32 7.96 -29.18
N THR A 132 -38.10 7.15 -29.92
CA THR A 132 -38.52 7.47 -31.30
C THR A 132 -39.71 8.44 -31.38
N THR A 133 -40.42 8.69 -30.26
CA THR A 133 -41.62 9.53 -30.28
C THR A 133 -41.35 10.97 -29.82
N THR A 134 -40.20 11.23 -29.19
CA THR A 134 -39.77 12.60 -28.81
C THR A 134 -38.94 13.24 -29.92
N ARG A 135 -39.59 13.54 -31.05
CA ARG A 135 -39.09 14.51 -32.02
C ARG A 135 -40.23 15.42 -32.48
N LYS A 136 -40.56 16.40 -31.65
CA LYS A 136 -41.16 17.68 -32.04
C LYS A 136 -40.60 18.76 -31.12
#